data_AF-A0A453P2C2-F1
#
_entry.id   AF-A0A453P2C2-F1
#
_cell.length_a   1.000
_cell.length_b   1.000
_cell.length_c   1.000
_cell.angle_alpha   90.00
_cell.angle_beta   90.00
_cell.angle_gamma   90.00
#
_symmetry.space_group_name_H-M   'P 1'
#
loop_
_entity.id
_entity.type
_entity.pdbx_description
1 polymer ?
#
loop_
_entity_poly.entity_id
_entity_poly.type
_entity_poly.pdbx_seq_one_letter_code
_entity_poly.pdbx_strand_id
1 'polypeptide(L)'
;MAAAAKLTRSFSRQLSSGAARVWRQLSLEPHTPRRGAPVAAAAGPTRFGLARQSSLDPTPAPDDGAVLAMPENLDATMRLLYAACQGDAAGVEELLGEGVDVDSIDFDGRTALHIAACEGRGEVVRLLLGWKANINARDRWGSTPAADAKHYGHFEVYNLLRARGAKLPKTKKTPMTVSNPKEVPEYELNPLELEFRRGEEVTKGYYVAKWYGSKVFVKILDKDSFSDGDSIDAFKHELTLLEKARHPNLVQFVGAVTQNVPLMIVSEYHQKGDLASYLETKGRVQSYKAIRFALDIARGLNYLHECKPEPIIHGDLSPK
;
A
#
# COMPACT_ATOMS: atom_id res chain seq x y z
N MET A 1 -24.58 28.63 5.58
CA MET A 1 -24.68 27.57 6.61
C MET A 1 -25.51 26.38 6.09
N ALA A 2 -24.99 25.57 5.15
CA ALA A 2 -25.76 24.43 4.59
C ALA A 2 -24.93 23.25 4.01
N ALA A 3 -23.61 23.38 3.90
CA ALA A 3 -22.77 22.39 3.19
C ALA A 3 -21.88 21.51 4.10
N ALA A 4 -21.86 21.74 5.42
CA ALA A 4 -20.95 21.06 6.36
C ALA A 4 -21.50 19.73 6.93
N ALA A 5 -22.72 19.32 6.59
CA ALA A 5 -23.43 18.21 7.23
C ALA A 5 -23.42 16.87 6.45
N LYS A 6 -22.59 16.74 5.41
CA LYS A 6 -22.54 15.52 4.55
C LYS A 6 -21.41 14.53 4.85
N LEU A 7 -20.43 14.89 5.70
CA LEU A 7 -19.32 13.99 6.07
C LEU A 7 -19.51 13.28 7.42
N THR A 8 -20.44 13.72 8.28
CA THR A 8 -20.77 13.09 9.56
C THR A 8 -21.84 11.99 9.46
N ARG A 9 -22.27 11.65 8.24
CA ARG A 9 -23.46 10.82 7.97
C ARG A 9 -23.17 9.37 7.53
N SER A 10 -21.91 8.98 7.34
CA SER A 10 -21.51 7.64 6.85
C SER A 10 -21.06 6.66 7.94
N PHE A 11 -21.04 7.06 9.21
CA PHE A 11 -20.61 6.22 10.34
C PHE A 11 -21.65 6.04 11.46
N SER A 12 -22.79 6.75 11.40
CA SER A 12 -23.72 6.92 12.53
C SER A 12 -25.11 6.30 12.33
N ARG A 13 -25.35 5.56 11.24
CA ARG A 13 -26.64 4.87 10.97
C ARG A 13 -26.49 3.55 10.20
N GLN A 14 -26.09 2.49 10.90
CA GLN A 14 -26.47 1.12 10.50
C GLN A 14 -26.56 0.11 11.67
N LEU A 15 -26.78 0.61 12.90
CA LEU A 15 -27.16 -0.18 14.07
C LEU A 15 -28.52 0.30 14.61
N SER A 16 -29.62 -0.26 14.10
CA SER A 16 -30.90 -0.50 14.80
C SER A 16 -31.89 -1.15 13.84
N SER A 17 -32.68 -2.12 14.36
CA SER A 17 -33.67 -2.99 13.69
C SER A 17 -33.20 -3.78 12.44
N GLY A 18 -33.72 -4.98 12.17
CA GLY A 18 -34.58 -5.82 13.01
C GLY A 18 -35.45 -6.80 12.20
N ALA A 19 -35.41 -8.08 12.59
CA ALA A 19 -36.35 -9.15 12.22
C ALA A 19 -36.40 -9.69 10.76
N ALA A 20 -35.88 -10.92 10.62
CA ALA A 20 -36.64 -12.12 10.21
C ALA A 20 -36.69 -12.60 8.72
N ARG A 21 -36.60 -13.95 8.62
CA ARG A 21 -36.89 -14.87 7.50
C ARG A 21 -35.88 -14.86 6.33
N VAL A 22 -35.27 -15.98 5.91
CA VAL A 22 -35.79 -17.32 5.50
C VAL A 22 -36.59 -17.16 4.19
N TRP A 23 -36.24 -17.81 3.07
CA TRP A 23 -36.26 -19.26 2.82
C TRP A 23 -35.02 -19.86 2.09
N ARG A 24 -34.97 -21.20 2.04
CA ARG A 24 -34.04 -22.06 1.26
C ARG A 24 -34.77 -22.67 0.03
N GLN A 25 -34.05 -23.51 -0.73
CA GLN A 25 -34.56 -24.64 -1.58
C GLN A 25 -35.25 -24.21 -2.89
N LEU A 26 -35.23 -24.94 -4.03
CA LEU A 26 -34.57 -26.21 -4.48
C LEU A 26 -33.92 -25.99 -5.88
N SER A 27 -33.75 -27.00 -6.74
CA SER A 27 -32.55 -27.85 -6.89
C SER A 27 -32.75 -28.88 -8.03
N LEU A 28 -31.66 -29.44 -8.60
CA LEU A 28 -31.60 -30.57 -9.57
C LEU A 28 -32.09 -30.21 -11.01
N GLU A 29 -31.27 -30.23 -12.07
CA GLU A 29 -30.64 -31.38 -12.82
C GLU A 29 -31.59 -32.05 -13.84
N PRO A 30 -31.11 -32.75 -14.91
CA PRO A 30 -29.86 -32.61 -15.70
C PRO A 30 -30.07 -32.74 -17.24
N HIS A 31 -29.00 -32.71 -18.06
CA HIS A 31 -28.63 -33.74 -19.07
C HIS A 31 -27.41 -33.32 -19.96
N THR A 32 -26.89 -34.25 -20.78
CA THR A 32 -25.47 -34.33 -21.23
C THR A 32 -25.34 -34.93 -22.67
N PRO A 33 -24.21 -35.50 -23.17
CA PRO A 33 -22.78 -35.06 -23.26
C PRO A 33 -22.15 -35.21 -24.69
N ARG A 34 -20.91 -34.72 -24.87
CA ARG A 34 -19.83 -35.27 -25.76
C ARG A 34 -18.48 -34.75 -25.18
N ARG A 35 -17.47 -35.51 -24.74
CA ARG A 35 -16.79 -36.77 -25.15
C ARG A 35 -15.92 -36.58 -26.41
N GLY A 36 -14.59 -36.74 -26.37
CA GLY A 36 -13.72 -37.13 -25.23
C GLY A 36 -12.21 -37.10 -25.56
N ALA A 37 -11.37 -37.71 -24.70
CA ALA A 37 -9.90 -37.78 -24.81
C ALA A 37 -9.38 -39.24 -24.90
N PRO A 38 -8.07 -39.43 -25.17
CA PRO A 38 -7.16 -40.23 -24.30
C PRO A 38 -5.87 -39.43 -23.93
N VAL A 39 -5.17 -39.58 -22.78
CA VAL A 39 -4.62 -40.76 -22.05
C VAL A 39 -3.40 -41.38 -22.79
N ALA A 40 -2.24 -41.70 -22.16
CA ALA A 40 -1.82 -41.71 -20.75
C ALA A 40 -0.82 -40.56 -20.39
N ALA A 41 0.30 -40.62 -19.64
CA ALA A 41 1.13 -41.69 -19.00
C ALA A 41 1.77 -41.21 -17.66
N ALA A 42 2.88 -41.79 -17.18
CA ALA A 42 3.43 -41.58 -15.82
C ALA A 42 4.98 -41.63 -15.69
N ALA A 43 5.55 -40.94 -14.68
CA ALA A 43 6.88 -41.17 -14.10
C ALA A 43 7.01 -40.53 -12.68
N GLY A 44 8.00 -40.93 -11.88
CA GLY A 44 8.17 -40.57 -10.46
C GLY A 44 9.10 -39.38 -10.14
N PRO A 45 9.37 -39.11 -8.84
CA PRO A 45 9.91 -37.83 -8.37
C PRO A 45 11.44 -37.76 -8.21
N THR A 46 11.98 -36.54 -8.28
CA THR A 46 13.36 -36.18 -7.86
C THR A 46 13.35 -35.03 -6.85
N ARG A 47 14.37 -34.97 -5.98
CA ARG A 47 14.52 -33.98 -4.90
C ARG A 47 15.67 -33.01 -5.19
N PHE A 48 15.40 -31.71 -4.98
CA PHE A 48 16.33 -30.61 -4.66
C PHE A 48 17.71 -30.53 -5.35
N GLY A 49 17.93 -29.43 -6.07
CA GLY A 49 19.25 -28.92 -6.47
C GLY A 49 19.34 -27.41 -6.24
N LEU A 50 20.44 -26.93 -5.68
CA LEU A 50 20.59 -25.57 -5.15
C LEU A 50 20.83 -24.52 -6.26
N ALA A 51 19.89 -23.60 -6.50
CA ALA A 51 20.13 -22.41 -7.31
C ALA A 51 19.22 -21.23 -6.90
N ARG A 52 19.80 -20.16 -6.31
CA ARG A 52 19.19 -18.83 -6.33
C ARG A 52 19.54 -18.18 -7.67
N GLN A 53 18.64 -18.24 -8.65
CA GLN A 53 18.70 -17.28 -9.77
C GLN A 53 18.17 -15.94 -9.28
N SER A 54 19.08 -14.98 -9.07
CA SER A 54 18.80 -13.60 -8.71
C SER A 54 18.40 -12.79 -9.95
N SER A 55 17.37 -13.24 -10.65
CA SER A 55 16.83 -12.64 -11.86
C SER A 55 15.41 -13.18 -12.06
N LEU A 56 14.43 -12.47 -11.50
CA LEU A 56 13.02 -12.78 -11.64
C LEU A 56 12.43 -11.76 -12.63
N ASP A 57 12.55 -12.06 -13.92
CA ASP A 57 11.88 -11.27 -14.96
C ASP A 57 10.36 -11.30 -14.69
N PRO A 58 9.66 -10.16 -14.70
CA PRO A 58 8.25 -10.10 -14.36
C PRO A 58 7.42 -10.73 -15.50
N THR A 59 7.08 -12.01 -15.35
CA THR A 59 6.11 -12.68 -16.22
C THR A 59 4.77 -11.94 -16.17
N PRO A 60 4.20 -11.49 -17.30
CA PRO A 60 2.95 -10.74 -17.30
C PRO A 60 1.77 -11.66 -16.94
N ALA A 61 1.38 -11.64 -15.67
CA ALA A 61 0.17 -12.27 -15.19
C ALA A 61 -1.04 -11.35 -15.46
N PRO A 62 -2.13 -11.85 -16.08
CA PRO A 62 -3.28 -11.01 -16.43
C PRO A 62 -4.33 -10.97 -15.32
N ASP A 63 -4.65 -9.77 -14.81
CA ASP A 63 -5.95 -9.48 -14.17
C ASP A 63 -6.25 -7.95 -14.17
N ASP A 64 -7.52 -7.59 -14.00
CA ASP A 64 -8.04 -6.23 -14.21
C ASP A 64 -7.71 -5.25 -13.08
N GLY A 65 -6.98 -4.17 -13.38
CA GLY A 65 -6.55 -3.22 -12.34
C GLY A 65 -5.87 -1.92 -12.78
N ALA A 66 -6.37 -1.25 -13.83
CA ALA A 66 -5.93 0.10 -14.24
C ALA A 66 -4.39 0.28 -14.29
N VAL A 67 -3.72 -0.60 -15.04
CA VAL A 67 -2.28 -0.52 -15.31
C VAL A 67 -1.92 0.88 -15.81
N LEU A 68 -0.85 1.47 -15.27
CA LEU A 68 -0.16 2.62 -15.87
C LEU A 68 0.50 2.16 -17.18
N ALA A 69 -0.31 2.07 -18.24
CA ALA A 69 0.11 1.55 -19.52
C ALA A 69 1.25 2.39 -20.08
N MET A 70 2.39 1.75 -20.36
CA MET A 70 3.46 2.39 -21.12
C MET A 70 2.90 2.72 -22.51
N PRO A 71 2.99 3.98 -22.98
CA PRO A 71 2.37 4.38 -24.24
C PRO A 71 3.00 3.61 -25.41
N GLU A 72 2.16 3.13 -26.32
CA GLU A 72 2.57 2.32 -27.50
C GLU A 72 3.58 3.05 -28.40
N ASN A 73 3.64 4.39 -28.30
CA ASN A 73 4.56 5.26 -29.04
C ASN A 73 5.48 6.03 -28.07
N LEU A 74 6.38 5.28 -27.42
CA LEU A 74 7.36 5.78 -26.43
C LEU A 74 8.20 6.97 -26.96
N ASP A 75 8.54 6.94 -28.25
CA ASP A 75 9.36 7.97 -28.92
C ASP A 75 8.60 9.31 -29.03
N ALA A 76 7.32 9.29 -29.41
CA ALA A 76 6.47 10.49 -29.40
C ALA A 76 6.22 11.03 -27.97
N THR A 77 6.05 10.13 -26.99
CA THR A 77 5.95 10.52 -25.57
C THR A 77 7.23 11.20 -25.08
N MET A 78 8.41 10.66 -25.43
CA MET A 78 9.69 11.24 -25.08
C MET A 78 9.89 12.63 -25.69
N ARG A 79 9.44 12.86 -26.94
CA ARG A 79 9.40 14.20 -27.56
C ARG A 79 8.54 15.19 -26.78
N LEU A 80 7.32 14.79 -26.39
CA LEU A 80 6.39 15.64 -25.64
C LEU A 80 6.98 16.06 -24.28
N LEU A 81 7.58 15.11 -23.56
CA LEU A 81 8.27 15.36 -22.29
C LEU A 81 9.49 16.28 -22.45
N TYR A 82 10.28 16.09 -23.52
CA TYR A 82 11.45 16.91 -23.81
C TYR A 82 11.07 18.36 -24.17
N ALA A 83 10.08 18.55 -25.04
CA ALA A 83 9.56 19.88 -25.39
C ALA A 83 9.01 20.60 -24.15
N ALA A 84 8.28 19.88 -23.28
CA ALA A 84 7.79 20.40 -22.00
C ALA A 84 8.90 20.79 -21.02
N CYS A 85 10.06 20.10 -21.05
CA CYS A 85 11.25 20.45 -20.28
C CYS A 85 11.91 21.74 -20.79
N GLN A 86 12.12 21.86 -22.11
CA GLN A 86 12.70 23.06 -22.73
C GLN A 86 11.79 24.29 -22.58
N GLY A 87 10.48 24.08 -22.45
CA GLY A 87 9.48 25.15 -22.42
C GLY A 87 8.93 25.49 -23.80
N ASP A 88 9.13 24.63 -24.80
CA ASP A 88 8.65 24.83 -26.16
C ASP A 88 7.14 24.56 -26.25
N ALA A 89 6.35 25.62 -26.05
CA ALA A 89 4.91 25.57 -26.18
C ALA A 89 4.44 25.24 -27.62
N ALA A 90 5.21 25.59 -28.66
CA ALA A 90 4.82 25.33 -30.04
C ALA A 90 5.00 23.84 -30.39
N GLY A 91 6.15 23.25 -30.06
CA GLY A 91 6.39 21.81 -30.22
C GLY A 91 5.44 20.94 -29.37
N VAL A 92 5.04 21.42 -28.18
CA VAL A 92 3.99 20.75 -27.39
C VAL A 92 2.61 20.88 -28.06
N GLU A 93 2.27 22.01 -28.68
CA GLU A 93 0.99 22.16 -29.41
C GLU A 93 0.93 21.26 -30.64
N GLU A 94 2.02 21.17 -31.40
CA GLU A 94 2.17 20.32 -32.59
C GLU A 94 1.98 18.84 -32.25
N LEU A 95 2.71 18.32 -31.26
CA LEU A 95 2.63 16.91 -30.83
C LEU A 95 1.25 16.52 -30.30
N LEU A 96 0.54 17.44 -29.61
CA LEU A 96 -0.84 17.20 -29.18
C LEU A 96 -1.82 17.27 -30.36
N GLY A 97 -1.54 18.08 -31.38
CA GLY A 97 -2.24 18.11 -32.66
C GLY A 97 -2.06 16.84 -33.49
N GLU A 98 -0.89 16.20 -33.42
CA GLU A 98 -0.62 14.87 -34.00
C GLU A 98 -1.36 13.72 -33.29
N GLY A 99 -1.95 13.98 -32.11
CA GLY A 99 -2.75 13.00 -31.36
C GLY A 99 -1.98 12.23 -30.28
N VAL A 100 -0.82 12.73 -29.83
CA VAL A 100 -0.16 12.20 -28.62
C VAL A 100 -1.05 12.49 -27.40
N ASP A 101 -1.24 11.50 -26.52
CA ASP A 101 -2.03 11.71 -25.30
C ASP A 101 -1.33 12.70 -24.35
N VAL A 102 -2.07 13.70 -23.89
CA VAL A 102 -1.59 14.77 -23.01
C VAL A 102 -1.18 14.24 -21.62
N ASP A 103 -1.77 13.13 -21.18
CA ASP A 103 -1.44 12.44 -19.93
C ASP A 103 -0.50 11.23 -20.16
N SER A 104 0.19 11.16 -21.31
CA SER A 104 1.27 10.18 -21.56
C SER A 104 2.36 10.26 -20.49
N ILE A 105 2.88 9.12 -20.06
CA ILE A 105 3.82 8.97 -18.93
C ILE A 105 5.20 8.44 -19.36
N ASP A 106 6.23 8.86 -18.63
CA ASP A 106 7.54 8.21 -18.66
C ASP A 106 7.61 6.96 -17.75
N PHE A 107 8.80 6.33 -17.68
CA PHE A 107 9.06 5.19 -16.80
C PHE A 107 8.81 5.48 -15.31
N ASP A 108 8.88 6.75 -14.88
CA ASP A 108 8.63 7.18 -13.50
C ASP A 108 7.15 7.55 -13.26
N GLY A 109 6.27 7.43 -14.27
CA GLY A 109 4.87 7.80 -14.20
C GLY A 109 4.62 9.31 -14.33
N ARG A 110 5.62 10.10 -14.70
CA ARG A 110 5.50 11.56 -14.85
C ARG A 110 4.91 11.90 -16.22
N THR A 111 3.88 12.74 -16.20
CA THR A 111 3.32 13.36 -17.41
C THR A 111 4.06 14.63 -17.80
N ALA A 112 3.85 15.13 -19.02
CA ALA A 112 4.37 16.42 -19.48
C ALA A 112 4.04 17.59 -18.52
N LEU A 113 2.91 17.50 -17.80
CA LEU A 113 2.50 18.48 -16.81
C LEU A 113 3.38 18.47 -15.55
N HIS A 114 3.92 17.32 -15.14
CA HIS A 114 4.93 17.24 -14.07
C HIS A 114 6.22 17.90 -14.52
N ILE A 115 6.74 17.54 -15.70
CA ILE A 115 8.00 18.07 -16.23
C ILE A 115 7.96 19.60 -16.40
N ALA A 116 6.91 20.12 -17.02
CA ALA A 116 6.71 21.57 -17.17
C ALA A 116 6.53 22.30 -15.82
N ALA A 117 6.13 21.59 -14.75
CA ALA A 117 6.02 22.14 -13.40
C ALA A 117 7.35 22.09 -12.63
N CYS A 118 8.16 21.04 -12.79
CA CYS A 118 9.53 20.95 -12.29
C CYS A 118 10.41 22.08 -12.86
N GLU A 119 10.29 22.35 -14.16
CA GLU A 119 11.09 23.34 -14.90
C GLU A 119 10.47 24.76 -14.92
N GLY A 120 9.37 24.98 -14.20
CA GLY A 120 8.72 26.29 -14.07
C GLY A 120 8.14 26.87 -15.37
N ARG A 121 7.88 26.05 -16.39
CA ARG A 121 7.43 26.45 -17.74
C ARG A 121 5.95 26.86 -17.78
N GLY A 122 5.66 28.02 -17.19
CA GLY A 122 4.29 28.51 -16.98
C GLY A 122 3.43 28.69 -18.24
N GLU A 123 4.03 28.78 -19.43
CA GLU A 123 3.32 28.82 -20.71
C GLU A 123 2.88 27.42 -21.16
N VAL A 124 3.80 26.45 -21.19
CA VAL A 124 3.49 25.03 -21.43
C VAL A 124 2.44 24.53 -20.43
N VAL A 125 2.53 24.89 -19.15
CA VAL A 125 1.53 24.50 -18.14
C VAL A 125 0.14 25.09 -18.46
N ARG A 126 0.05 26.32 -19.00
CA ARG A 126 -1.25 26.88 -19.44
C ARG A 126 -1.83 26.11 -20.62
N LEU A 127 -0.97 25.71 -21.55
CA LEU A 127 -1.32 24.98 -22.76
C LEU A 127 -1.80 23.55 -22.45
N LEU A 128 -1.04 22.77 -21.69
CA LEU A 128 -1.42 21.42 -21.24
C LEU A 128 -2.76 21.43 -20.48
N LEU A 129 -3.00 22.45 -19.64
CA LEU A 129 -4.28 22.63 -18.95
C LEU A 129 -5.41 23.15 -19.86
N GLY A 130 -5.11 23.67 -21.05
CA GLY A 130 -6.08 23.93 -22.12
C GLY A 130 -6.50 22.63 -22.82
N TRP A 131 -5.52 21.76 -23.09
CA TRP A 131 -5.70 20.38 -23.57
C TRP A 131 -6.25 19.40 -22.52
N LYS A 132 -6.69 19.90 -21.36
CA LYS A 132 -7.36 19.15 -20.27
C LYS A 132 -6.48 18.12 -19.53
N ALA A 133 -5.15 18.25 -19.56
CA ALA A 133 -4.23 17.42 -18.79
C ALA A 133 -4.67 17.24 -17.33
N ASN A 134 -4.48 16.05 -16.77
CA ASN A 134 -4.88 15.72 -15.42
C ASN A 134 -4.03 16.49 -14.39
N ILE A 135 -4.58 17.62 -13.93
CA ILE A 135 -3.97 18.50 -12.92
C ILE A 135 -3.75 17.85 -11.54
N ASN A 136 -4.23 16.63 -11.33
CA ASN A 136 -3.96 15.81 -10.13
C ASN A 136 -3.39 14.43 -10.51
N ALA A 137 -2.74 14.31 -11.67
CA ALA A 137 -1.91 13.17 -12.02
C ALA A 137 -0.82 12.96 -10.95
N ARG A 138 -0.35 11.71 -10.83
CA ARG A 138 0.64 11.31 -9.83
C ARG A 138 1.66 10.40 -10.48
N ASP A 139 2.91 10.72 -10.24
CA ASP A 139 4.05 9.85 -10.54
C ASP A 139 4.11 8.62 -9.61
N ARG A 140 5.10 7.77 -9.85
CA ARG A 140 5.45 6.59 -9.05
C ARG A 140 5.71 6.90 -7.57
N TRP A 141 6.09 8.14 -7.24
CA TRP A 141 6.36 8.61 -5.88
C TRP A 141 5.13 9.27 -5.20
N GLY A 142 4.00 9.34 -5.91
CA GLY A 142 2.76 9.90 -5.40
C GLY A 142 2.75 11.44 -5.32
N SER A 143 3.71 12.11 -5.97
CA SER A 143 3.75 13.56 -6.13
C SER A 143 2.57 14.06 -7.00
N THR A 144 2.54 15.36 -7.26
CA THR A 144 1.67 15.99 -8.28
C THR A 144 2.40 17.20 -8.86
N PRO A 145 2.05 17.68 -10.07
CA PRO A 145 2.67 18.87 -10.66
C PRO A 145 2.66 20.11 -9.73
N ALA A 146 1.63 20.25 -8.90
CA ALA A 146 1.53 21.34 -7.92
C ALA A 146 2.39 21.13 -6.66
N ALA A 147 2.80 19.90 -6.35
CA ALA A 147 3.84 19.62 -5.35
C ALA A 147 5.23 19.90 -5.94
N ASP A 148 5.49 19.49 -7.19
CA ASP A 148 6.79 19.64 -7.85
C ASP A 148 7.15 21.12 -8.05
N ALA A 149 6.26 21.91 -8.67
CA ALA A 149 6.45 23.36 -8.81
C ALA A 149 6.63 24.08 -7.46
N LYS A 150 6.13 23.52 -6.36
CA LYS A 150 6.35 24.05 -5.01
C LYS A 150 7.71 23.60 -4.43
N HIS A 151 8.15 22.38 -4.73
CA HIS A 151 9.43 21.83 -4.27
C HIS A 151 10.62 22.54 -4.92
N TYR A 152 10.57 22.74 -6.25
CA TYR A 152 11.61 23.44 -7.01
C TYR A 152 11.50 24.99 -6.95
N GLY A 153 10.52 25.53 -6.21
CA GLY A 153 10.41 26.97 -5.94
C GLY A 153 9.74 27.81 -7.04
N HIS A 154 9.15 27.18 -8.05
CA HIS A 154 8.39 27.83 -9.13
C HIS A 154 6.99 28.28 -8.67
N PHE A 155 6.97 29.24 -7.73
CA PHE A 155 5.76 29.72 -7.06
C PHE A 155 4.68 30.25 -8.02
N GLU A 156 5.05 30.80 -9.18
CA GLU A 156 4.09 31.26 -10.20
C GLU A 156 3.31 30.09 -10.80
N VAL A 157 3.99 29.01 -11.19
CA VAL A 157 3.38 27.79 -11.73
C VAL A 157 2.56 27.07 -10.67
N TYR A 158 3.08 26.99 -9.45
CA TYR A 158 2.34 26.48 -8.29
C TYR A 158 1.05 27.28 -8.02
N ASN A 159 1.10 28.61 -8.10
CA ASN A 159 -0.08 29.46 -7.94
C ASN A 159 -1.08 29.31 -9.10
N LEU A 160 -0.59 29.18 -10.34
CA LEU A 160 -1.44 28.91 -11.52
C LEU A 160 -2.17 27.57 -11.40
N LEU A 161 -1.44 26.49 -11.09
CA LEU A 161 -2.01 25.15 -10.86
C LEU A 161 -3.05 25.19 -9.74
N ARG A 162 -2.71 25.82 -8.60
CA ARG A 162 -3.61 25.97 -7.45
C ARG A 162 -4.86 26.79 -7.78
N ALA A 163 -4.75 27.86 -8.58
CA ALA A 163 -5.89 28.64 -9.06
C ALA A 163 -6.77 27.85 -10.05
N ARG A 164 -6.18 26.93 -10.83
CA ARG A 164 -6.90 25.96 -11.68
C ARG A 164 -7.44 24.74 -10.92
N GLY A 165 -7.32 24.71 -9.58
CA GLY A 165 -7.94 23.69 -8.73
C GLY A 165 -7.06 22.48 -8.39
N ALA A 166 -5.76 22.55 -8.64
CA ALA A 166 -4.81 21.50 -8.26
C ALA A 166 -4.84 21.23 -6.74
N LYS A 167 -4.93 19.96 -6.36
CA LYS A 167 -4.87 19.52 -4.97
C LYS A 167 -3.44 19.09 -4.67
N LEU A 168 -2.78 19.81 -3.76
CA LEU A 168 -1.57 19.29 -3.13
C LEU A 168 -1.87 17.92 -2.48
N PRO A 169 -0.96 16.93 -2.59
CA PRO A 169 -1.07 15.70 -1.82
C PRO A 169 -1.09 16.06 -0.33
N LYS A 170 -2.06 15.50 0.41
CA LYS A 170 -2.21 15.76 1.86
C LYS A 170 -1.27 14.87 2.68
N THR A 171 0.01 14.84 2.31
CA THR A 171 1.09 14.24 3.09
C THR A 171 1.33 15.09 4.34
N LYS A 172 0.52 14.85 5.38
CA LYS A 172 0.87 15.26 6.74
C LYS A 172 2.17 14.52 7.09
N LYS A 173 3.27 15.27 7.18
CA LYS A 173 4.52 14.78 7.74
C LYS A 173 4.28 14.34 9.19
N THR A 174 4.93 13.27 9.60
CA THR A 174 4.96 12.76 10.96
C THR A 174 6.11 13.41 11.73
N PRO A 175 6.17 13.27 13.07
CA PRO A 175 7.36 13.58 13.85
C PRO A 175 8.59 12.72 13.52
N MET A 176 8.42 11.66 12.71
CA MET A 176 9.48 10.77 12.23
C MET A 176 9.84 11.01 10.74
N THR A 177 9.26 12.04 10.10
CA THR A 177 9.59 12.34 8.70
C THR A 177 11.03 12.84 8.56
N VAL A 178 11.82 12.08 7.84
CA VAL A 178 13.19 12.36 7.44
C VAL A 178 13.22 13.53 6.43
N SER A 179 14.29 14.33 6.44
CA SER A 179 14.43 15.48 5.54
C SER A 179 15.21 15.18 4.25
N ASN A 180 16.09 14.18 4.27
CA ASN A 180 16.93 13.75 3.15
C ASN A 180 16.46 12.37 2.65
N PRO A 181 16.10 12.18 1.37
CA PRO A 181 15.64 10.88 0.85
C PRO A 181 16.61 9.71 1.06
N LYS A 182 17.92 9.97 1.23
CA LYS A 182 18.93 8.93 1.49
C LYS A 182 18.95 8.38 2.93
N GLU A 183 18.21 9.01 3.85
CA GLU A 183 18.10 8.63 5.26
C GLU A 183 16.79 7.88 5.56
N VAL A 184 15.97 7.60 4.54
CA VAL A 184 14.73 6.81 4.67
C VAL A 184 15.09 5.33 4.89
N PRO A 185 14.57 4.65 5.95
CA PRO A 185 14.90 3.25 6.22
C PRO A 185 14.38 2.26 5.16
N GLU A 186 15.09 1.15 4.96
CA GLU A 186 14.68 0.08 4.03
C GLU A 186 13.32 -0.57 4.36
N TYR A 187 12.85 -0.43 5.60
CA TYR A 187 11.54 -0.94 6.03
C TYR A 187 10.36 0.00 5.73
N GLU A 188 10.60 1.19 5.17
CA GLU A 188 9.53 2.15 4.87
C GLU A 188 8.67 1.66 3.69
N LEU A 189 7.38 1.47 3.93
CA LEU A 189 6.39 1.03 2.94
C LEU A 189 5.59 2.23 2.42
N ASN A 190 5.25 2.22 1.12
CA ASN A 190 4.35 3.22 0.57
C ASN A 190 2.92 2.94 1.06
N PRO A 191 2.22 3.89 1.72
CA PRO A 191 0.85 3.68 2.21
C PRO A 191 -0.20 3.51 1.10
N LEU A 192 0.19 3.67 -0.17
CA LEU A 192 -0.64 3.40 -1.34
C LEU A 192 -0.62 1.91 -1.76
N GLU A 193 0.36 1.12 -1.32
CA GLU A 193 0.47 -0.33 -1.58
C GLU A 193 -0.42 -1.18 -0.63
N LEU A 194 -1.05 -0.54 0.36
CA LEU A 194 -1.86 -1.19 1.39
C LEU A 194 -3.36 -1.11 1.04
N GLU A 195 -3.92 -2.19 0.48
CA GLU A 195 -5.36 -2.31 0.20
C GLU A 195 -6.14 -2.62 1.50
N PHE A 196 -6.71 -1.60 2.14
CA PHE A 196 -7.62 -1.80 3.28
C PHE A 196 -9.01 -2.24 2.83
N ARG A 197 -9.48 -3.39 3.33
CA ARG A 197 -10.86 -3.85 3.10
C ARG A 197 -11.83 -3.25 4.12
N ARG A 198 -12.96 -2.72 3.63
CA ARG A 198 -14.00 -2.11 4.48
C ARG A 198 -14.56 -3.13 5.46
N GLY A 199 -14.33 -2.89 6.76
CA GLY A 199 -14.87 -3.71 7.85
C GLY A 199 -13.92 -4.79 8.40
N GLU A 200 -12.70 -4.92 7.89
CA GLU A 200 -11.69 -5.84 8.46
C GLU A 200 -10.85 -5.14 9.57
N GLU A 201 -11.52 -4.49 10.54
CA GLU A 201 -10.91 -4.12 11.85
C GLU A 201 -11.08 -5.31 12.81
N VAL A 202 -9.98 -5.74 13.43
CA VAL A 202 -9.94 -6.96 14.29
C VAL A 202 -10.06 -6.59 15.76
N THR A 203 -9.28 -5.59 16.16
CA THR A 203 -9.19 -5.02 17.51
C THR A 203 -8.98 -3.52 17.33
N LYS A 204 -9.35 -2.67 18.29
CA LYS A 204 -9.18 -1.21 18.17
C LYS A 204 -7.74 -0.86 17.73
N GLY A 205 -7.59 -0.29 16.53
CA GLY A 205 -6.29 0.10 15.96
C GLY A 205 -5.54 -0.99 15.18
N TYR A 206 -6.08 -2.21 15.08
CA TYR A 206 -5.52 -3.33 14.31
C TYR A 206 -6.44 -3.73 13.15
N TYR A 207 -5.90 -3.65 11.94
CA TYR A 207 -6.64 -3.85 10.68
C TYR A 207 -6.00 -4.94 9.82
N VAL A 208 -6.78 -5.55 8.95
CA VAL A 208 -6.27 -6.40 7.85
C VAL A 208 -6.21 -5.57 6.57
N ALA A 209 -5.07 -5.64 5.90
CA ALA A 209 -4.89 -5.13 4.54
C ALA A 209 -4.35 -6.24 3.62
N LYS A 210 -4.28 -5.95 2.33
CA LYS A 210 -3.33 -6.65 1.45
C LYS A 210 -2.14 -5.75 1.12
N TRP A 211 -1.01 -6.36 0.88
CA TRP A 211 0.20 -5.78 0.32
C TRP A 211 0.68 -6.71 -0.80
N TYR A 212 0.80 -6.20 -2.03
CA TYR A 212 1.03 -7.01 -3.25
C TYR A 212 0.18 -8.30 -3.31
N GLY A 213 -1.14 -8.17 -3.05
CA GLY A 213 -2.09 -9.28 -3.01
C GLY A 213 -2.03 -10.19 -1.77
N SER A 214 -0.90 -10.25 -1.07
CA SER A 214 -0.72 -11.01 0.18
C SER A 214 -1.43 -10.32 1.34
N LYS A 215 -2.11 -11.08 2.23
CA LYS A 215 -2.71 -10.50 3.43
C LYS A 215 -1.63 -10.13 4.46
N VAL A 216 -1.79 -8.96 5.09
CA VAL A 216 -0.95 -8.46 6.18
C VAL A 216 -1.82 -7.90 7.31
N PHE A 217 -1.32 -7.96 8.55
CA PHE A 217 -1.85 -7.14 9.64
C PHE A 217 -1.21 -5.75 9.60
N VAL A 218 -2.00 -4.74 9.95
CA VAL A 218 -1.56 -3.34 10.04
C VAL A 218 -2.03 -2.77 11.37
N LYS A 219 -1.06 -2.48 12.26
CA LYS A 219 -1.28 -1.69 13.48
C LYS A 219 -1.18 -0.21 13.11
N ILE A 220 -2.25 0.55 13.32
CA ILE A 220 -2.33 1.98 12.97
C ILE A 220 -2.36 2.81 14.25
N LEU A 221 -1.49 3.81 14.36
CA LEU A 221 -1.52 4.76 15.48
C LEU A 221 -2.68 5.76 15.31
N ASP A 222 -3.45 5.96 16.39
CA ASP A 222 -4.64 6.79 16.40
C ASP A 222 -4.32 8.28 16.15
N LYS A 223 -5.25 9.01 15.53
CA LYS A 223 -4.97 10.36 14.98
C LYS A 223 -4.74 11.45 16.02
N ASP A 224 -5.23 11.24 17.24
CA ASP A 224 -5.09 12.19 18.34
C ASP A 224 -3.76 11.97 19.08
N SER A 225 -3.30 10.70 19.13
CA SER A 225 -2.02 10.27 19.74
C SER A 225 -0.76 10.72 19.00
N PHE A 226 -0.87 11.39 17.84
CA PHE A 226 0.25 12.12 17.24
C PHE A 226 0.64 13.39 18.01
N SER A 227 -0.14 13.76 19.03
CA SER A 227 0.14 14.88 19.94
C SER A 227 1.06 14.47 21.11
N ASP A 228 1.06 13.17 21.45
CA ASP A 228 1.63 12.67 22.70
C ASP A 228 3.02 12.06 22.44
N GLY A 229 4.07 12.69 22.99
CA GLY A 229 5.45 12.23 22.83
C GLY A 229 5.64 10.76 23.23
N ASP A 230 5.08 10.36 24.36
CA ASP A 230 5.15 9.00 24.90
C ASP A 230 4.56 7.95 23.94
N SER A 231 3.47 8.29 23.22
CA SER A 231 2.86 7.39 22.23
C SER A 231 3.75 7.20 21.01
N ILE A 232 4.44 8.26 20.59
CA ILE A 232 5.39 8.23 19.47
C ILE A 232 6.66 7.47 19.86
N ASP A 233 7.16 7.64 21.08
CA ASP A 233 8.38 6.98 21.55
C ASP A 233 8.13 5.49 21.88
N ALA A 234 6.93 5.12 22.35
CA ALA A 234 6.49 3.73 22.41
C ALA A 234 6.44 3.07 21.01
N PHE A 235 5.91 3.78 20.01
CA PHE A 235 5.89 3.30 18.62
C PHE A 235 7.30 3.14 18.03
N LYS A 236 8.22 4.08 18.28
CA LYS A 236 9.64 3.96 17.90
C LYS A 236 10.29 2.75 18.58
N HIS A 237 10.01 2.53 19.86
CA HIS A 237 10.58 1.41 20.62
C HIS A 237 10.10 0.07 20.05
N GLU A 238 8.80 -0.10 19.83
CA GLU A 238 8.21 -1.28 19.20
C GLU A 238 8.83 -1.57 17.82
N LEU A 239 8.94 -0.55 16.97
CA LEU A 239 9.58 -0.64 15.66
C LEU A 239 11.06 -1.08 15.77
N THR A 240 11.80 -0.53 16.73
CA THR A 240 13.21 -0.86 16.99
C THR A 240 13.40 -2.30 17.47
N LEU A 241 12.41 -2.88 18.17
CA LEU A 241 12.42 -4.29 18.56
C LEU A 241 12.10 -5.20 17.36
N LEU A 242 11.08 -4.85 16.58
CA LEU A 242 10.65 -5.61 15.39
C LEU A 242 11.69 -5.65 14.27
N GLU A 243 12.49 -4.59 14.13
CA GLU A 243 13.61 -4.57 13.18
C GLU A 243 14.71 -5.60 13.54
N LYS A 244 15.03 -5.68 14.84
CA LYS A 244 16.09 -6.53 15.41
C LYS A 244 15.70 -8.01 15.53
N ALA A 245 14.46 -8.30 15.92
CA ALA A 245 14.02 -9.64 16.28
C ALA A 245 13.42 -10.39 15.07
N ARG A 246 14.18 -11.32 14.48
CA ARG A 246 13.75 -12.12 13.31
C ARG A 246 13.91 -13.61 13.58
N HIS A 247 12.80 -14.28 13.91
CA HIS A 247 12.79 -15.70 14.29
C HIS A 247 11.43 -16.36 13.93
N PRO A 248 11.38 -17.62 13.44
CA PRO A 248 10.14 -18.28 12.99
C PRO A 248 9.11 -18.61 14.09
N ASN A 249 9.40 -18.30 15.36
CA ASN A 249 8.43 -18.34 16.47
C ASN A 249 8.05 -16.93 16.97
N LEU A 250 8.37 -15.88 16.21
CA LEU A 250 7.88 -14.52 16.41
C LEU A 250 7.05 -14.12 15.18
N VAL A 251 6.12 -13.16 15.34
CA VAL A 251 5.36 -12.62 14.21
C VAL A 251 6.32 -11.88 13.29
N GLN A 252 6.38 -12.26 12.01
CA GLN A 252 7.31 -11.63 11.07
C GLN A 252 6.93 -10.17 10.80
N PHE A 253 7.85 -9.25 11.07
CA PHE A 253 7.81 -7.86 10.63
C PHE A 253 7.98 -7.77 9.11
N VAL A 254 7.12 -7.00 8.45
CA VAL A 254 7.13 -6.79 6.99
C VAL A 254 7.70 -5.40 6.66
N GLY A 255 7.27 -4.38 7.40
CA GLY A 255 7.72 -3.00 7.24
C GLY A 255 6.85 -2.02 8.05
N ALA A 256 7.08 -0.74 7.89
CA ALA A 256 6.35 0.31 8.59
C ALA A 256 6.04 1.50 7.66
N VAL A 257 5.05 2.30 8.04
CA VAL A 257 4.84 3.64 7.46
C VAL A 257 5.23 4.64 8.54
N THR A 258 6.43 5.18 8.46
CA THR A 258 6.97 6.19 9.38
C THR A 258 6.92 7.60 8.81
N GLN A 259 6.97 7.76 7.49
CA GLN A 259 7.09 9.06 6.83
C GLN A 259 5.75 9.78 6.63
N ASN A 260 4.62 9.05 6.69
CA ASN A 260 3.28 9.55 6.41
C ASN A 260 2.30 9.29 7.56
N VAL A 261 1.28 10.14 7.69
CA VAL A 261 0.18 9.96 8.66
C VAL A 261 -0.98 9.14 8.05
N PRO A 262 -1.53 8.15 8.78
CA PRO A 262 -1.14 7.72 10.13
C PRO A 262 0.12 6.84 10.11
N LEU A 263 0.88 6.86 11.22
CA LEU A 263 1.96 5.90 11.44
C LEU A 263 1.39 4.47 11.45
N MET A 264 2.10 3.54 10.80
CA MET A 264 1.68 2.14 10.71
C MET A 264 2.85 1.18 10.95
N ILE A 265 2.56 0.02 11.56
CA ILE A 265 3.45 -1.15 11.58
C ILE A 265 2.74 -2.28 10.83
N VAL A 266 3.44 -2.93 9.90
CA VAL A 266 2.91 -4.00 9.02
C VAL A 266 3.61 -5.33 9.34
N SER A 267 2.81 -6.38 9.54
CA SER A 267 3.27 -7.70 9.97
C SER A 267 2.49 -8.85 9.33
N GLU A 268 3.00 -10.07 9.47
CA GLU A 268 2.43 -11.29 8.87
C GLU A 268 0.99 -11.58 9.34
N TYR A 269 0.06 -11.77 8.39
CA TYR A 269 -1.32 -12.10 8.69
C TYR A 269 -1.52 -13.55 9.17
N HIS A 270 -1.89 -13.70 10.44
CA HIS A 270 -2.18 -14.99 11.05
C HIS A 270 -3.67 -15.36 10.93
N GLN A 271 -3.99 -16.31 10.04
CA GLN A 271 -5.37 -16.77 9.75
C GLN A 271 -6.19 -17.29 10.94
N LYS A 272 -5.55 -17.55 12.10
CA LYS A 272 -6.19 -18.13 13.29
C LYS A 272 -6.56 -17.09 14.35
N GLY A 273 -6.16 -15.83 14.17
CA GLY A 273 -6.21 -14.81 15.21
C GLY A 273 -5.17 -15.03 16.30
N ASP A 274 -5.40 -14.39 17.44
CA ASP A 274 -4.66 -14.54 18.68
C ASP A 274 -4.96 -15.88 19.37
N LEU A 275 -4.23 -16.19 20.45
CA LEU A 275 -4.44 -17.42 21.20
C LEU A 275 -5.78 -17.39 21.96
N ALA A 276 -6.24 -16.22 22.42
CA ALA A 276 -7.52 -16.10 23.11
C ALA A 276 -8.71 -16.40 22.19
N SER A 277 -8.84 -15.75 21.02
CA SER A 277 -9.93 -16.08 20.06
C SER A 277 -9.84 -17.51 19.55
N TYR A 278 -8.63 -18.08 19.41
CA TYR A 278 -8.47 -19.49 19.06
C TYR A 278 -8.98 -20.42 20.18
N LEU A 279 -8.74 -20.09 21.45
CA LEU A 279 -9.27 -20.84 22.60
C LEU A 279 -10.78 -20.70 22.74
N GLU A 280 -11.34 -19.51 22.53
CA GLU A 280 -12.80 -19.28 22.55
C GLU A 280 -13.51 -20.05 21.42
N THR A 281 -12.98 -19.99 20.20
CA THR A 281 -13.60 -20.65 19.02
C THR A 281 -13.37 -22.15 18.92
N LYS A 282 -12.45 -22.74 19.71
CA LYS A 282 -12.18 -24.19 19.73
C LYS A 282 -12.45 -24.88 21.07
N GLY A 283 -12.62 -24.12 22.15
CA GLY A 283 -12.76 -24.67 23.49
C GLY A 283 -11.54 -25.47 23.92
N ARG A 284 -11.76 -26.63 24.54
CA ARG A 284 -10.69 -27.44 25.17
C ARG A 284 -9.70 -28.00 24.13
N VAL A 285 -8.52 -27.39 24.09
CA VAL A 285 -7.40 -27.84 23.25
C VAL A 285 -6.87 -29.22 23.70
N GLN A 286 -6.58 -30.08 22.72
CA GLN A 286 -6.00 -31.41 22.94
C GLN A 286 -4.54 -31.30 23.41
N SER A 287 -4.12 -32.15 24.37
CA SER A 287 -2.85 -32.01 25.10
C SER A 287 -1.61 -31.87 24.20
N TYR A 288 -1.52 -32.62 23.09
CA TYR A 288 -0.38 -32.52 22.17
C TYR A 288 -0.29 -31.16 21.46
N LYS A 289 -1.42 -30.48 21.23
CA LYS A 289 -1.45 -29.12 20.66
C LYS A 289 -1.06 -28.09 21.70
N ALA A 290 -1.52 -28.24 22.95
CA ALA A 290 -1.13 -27.37 24.06
C ALA A 290 0.39 -27.44 24.32
N ILE A 291 0.97 -28.64 24.36
CA ILE A 291 2.42 -28.85 24.48
C ILE A 291 3.16 -28.21 23.30
N ARG A 292 2.66 -28.36 22.06
CA ARG A 292 3.27 -27.72 20.89
C ARG A 292 3.24 -26.19 20.98
N PHE A 293 2.09 -25.59 21.31
CA PHE A 293 1.99 -24.14 21.47
C PHE A 293 2.92 -23.62 22.57
N ALA A 294 2.99 -24.30 23.72
CA ALA A 294 3.92 -23.95 24.80
C ALA A 294 5.39 -24.02 24.35
N LEU A 295 5.77 -25.04 23.58
CA LEU A 295 7.13 -25.19 23.03
C LEU A 295 7.46 -24.10 22.00
N ASP A 296 6.52 -23.79 21.11
CA ASP A 296 6.70 -22.76 20.08
C ASP A 296 6.79 -21.35 20.72
N ILE A 297 5.97 -21.05 21.75
CA ILE A 297 6.08 -19.80 22.55
C ILE A 297 7.42 -19.74 23.31
N ALA A 298 7.82 -20.83 23.98
CA ALA A 298 9.07 -20.88 24.73
C ALA A 298 10.31 -20.63 23.85
N ARG A 299 10.30 -21.12 22.60
CA ARG A 299 11.34 -20.82 21.60
C ARG A 299 11.40 -19.34 21.22
N GLY A 300 10.25 -18.71 21.00
CA GLY A 300 10.17 -17.27 20.72
C GLY A 300 10.75 -16.43 21.87
N LEU A 301 10.35 -16.74 23.11
CA LEU A 301 10.85 -16.05 24.31
C LEU A 301 12.35 -16.30 24.55
N ASN A 302 12.83 -17.53 24.34
CA ASN A 302 14.26 -17.85 24.50
C ASN A 302 15.12 -17.04 23.50
N TYR A 303 14.71 -16.96 22.24
CA TYR A 303 15.38 -16.14 21.23
C TYR A 303 15.41 -14.64 21.60
N LEU A 304 14.31 -14.09 22.12
CA LEU A 304 14.26 -12.70 22.58
C LEU A 304 15.24 -12.44 23.73
N HIS A 305 15.35 -13.36 24.69
CA HIS A 305 16.31 -13.28 25.80
C HIS A 305 17.77 -13.56 25.37
N GLU A 306 18.01 -14.21 24.22
CA GLU A 306 19.35 -14.46 23.65
C GLU A 306 19.85 -13.32 22.73
N CYS A 307 19.00 -12.32 22.44
CA CYS A 307 19.37 -11.15 21.66
C CYS A 307 20.52 -10.35 22.32
N LYS A 308 21.36 -9.75 21.47
CA LYS A 308 22.51 -8.92 21.85
C LYS A 308 22.48 -7.59 21.08
N PRO A 309 23.00 -6.48 21.63
CA PRO A 309 23.79 -6.38 22.87
C PRO A 309 23.01 -6.56 24.17
N GLU A 310 21.70 -6.32 24.16
CA GLU A 310 20.81 -6.43 25.32
C GLU A 310 19.66 -7.41 25.05
N PRO A 311 19.22 -8.19 26.06
CA PRO A 311 18.11 -9.13 25.93
C PRO A 311 16.77 -8.39 25.80
N ILE A 312 15.92 -8.81 24.86
CA ILE A 312 14.60 -8.22 24.66
C ILE A 312 13.62 -8.86 25.65
N ILE A 313 13.16 -8.08 26.64
CA ILE A 313 12.15 -8.51 27.61
C ILE A 313 10.77 -8.12 27.09
N HIS A 314 9.88 -9.10 26.90
CA HIS A 314 8.55 -8.87 26.27
C HIS A 314 7.63 -7.93 27.08
N GLY A 315 7.77 -7.89 28.41
CA GLY A 315 6.96 -7.03 29.30
C GLY A 315 5.52 -7.49 29.51
N ASP A 316 4.74 -7.61 28.42
CA ASP A 316 3.29 -7.92 28.43
C ASP A 316 2.99 -9.27 27.76
N LEU A 317 3.44 -10.38 28.36
CA LEU A 317 3.18 -11.72 27.82
C LEU A 317 1.74 -12.16 28.13
N SER A 318 0.85 -11.98 27.16
CA SER A 318 -0.58 -12.32 27.26
C SER A 318 -1.01 -13.31 26.16
N PRO A 319 -2.24 -13.87 26.21
CA PRO A 319 -2.77 -14.72 25.14
C PRO A 319 -3.42 -13.94 23.97
N LYS A 320 -3.34 -12.61 23.97
CA LYS A 320 -3.88 -11.71 22.94
C LYS A 320 -2.85 -11.34 21.87
#